data_AF-A0A849Z6Y2-F1
#
_entry.id   AF-A0A849Z6Y2-F1
#
_cell.length_a   1.000
_cell.length_b   1.000
_cell.length_c   1.000
_cell.angle_alpha   90.00
_cell.angle_beta   90.00
_cell.angle_gamma   90.00
#
_symmetry.space_group_name_H-M   'P 1'
#
loop_
_entity.id
_entity.type
_entity.pdbx_description
1 polymer ?
#
loop_
_entity_poly.entity_id
_entity_poly.type
_entity_poly.pdbx_seq_one_letter_code
_entity_poly.pdbx_strand_id
1 'polypeptide(L)'
;MAGSPGGPTALARMVATAGGLVAATGIALFPWRNLEVTHGLAVGAVGASALLLHRRHIGAQLAARGLWIASGILGTLNLILGPWSQSQASAMVIAGTGAALFALGRSGLDGAKERGVFAPSKYRAPLLVALGLAVADALGFAFYGSILLESWGLWTSNLIFAAALATGAFGLVRMRTWGLLALGATHASIIVAGLVGALRLPLVVQTVYGLSSAVALVALSPLLALAGKRLLSSEPETTGYRIAVPQSATAAPVDADLDAEADVDAAAAAEPVPPRRYRVG
;
A
#
# COMPACT_ATOMS: atom_id res chain seq x y z
N MET A 1 -19.61 -1.16 -24.71
CA MET A 1 -18.52 -1.11 -23.70
C MET A 1 -18.17 -2.54 -23.31
N ALA A 2 -17.09 -3.10 -23.87
CA ALA A 2 -16.64 -4.44 -23.48
C ALA A 2 -15.99 -4.36 -22.09
N GLY A 3 -16.52 -5.11 -21.12
CA GLY A 3 -15.97 -5.16 -19.77
C GLY A 3 -14.55 -5.68 -19.79
N SER A 4 -13.62 -4.98 -19.12
CA SER A 4 -12.26 -5.47 -18.92
C SER A 4 -12.32 -6.84 -18.21
N PRO A 5 -11.76 -7.92 -18.79
CA PRO A 5 -12.00 -9.32 -18.38
C PRO A 5 -11.41 -9.74 -17.01
N GLY A 6 -11.26 -8.82 -16.04
CA GLY A 6 -10.79 -9.16 -14.70
C GLY A 6 -11.22 -8.19 -13.58
N GLY A 7 -12.13 -7.26 -13.88
CA GLY A 7 -12.66 -6.34 -12.88
C GLY A 7 -13.76 -6.96 -12.01
N PRO A 8 -13.92 -6.54 -10.74
CA PRO A 8 -15.08 -6.92 -9.95
C PRO A 8 -16.36 -6.44 -10.63
N THR A 9 -17.36 -7.32 -10.67
CA THR A 9 -18.69 -7.02 -11.23
C THR A 9 -19.33 -5.85 -10.48
N ALA A 10 -20.26 -5.15 -11.12
CA ALA A 10 -20.99 -4.05 -10.47
C ALA A 10 -21.70 -4.53 -9.19
N LEU A 11 -22.29 -5.72 -9.24
CA LEU A 11 -22.93 -6.36 -8.09
C LEU A 11 -21.94 -6.62 -6.94
N ALA A 12 -20.76 -7.19 -7.22
CA ALA A 12 -19.74 -7.44 -6.19
C ALA A 12 -19.31 -6.14 -5.50
N ARG A 13 -19.17 -5.04 -6.26
CA ARG A 13 -18.86 -3.73 -5.68
C ARG A 13 -19.99 -3.21 -4.80
N MET A 14 -21.24 -3.31 -5.26
CA MET A 14 -22.40 -2.87 -4.48
C MET A 14 -22.52 -3.64 -3.16
N VAL A 15 -22.38 -4.96 -3.20
CA VAL A 15 -22.42 -5.81 -1.99
C VAL A 15 -21.27 -5.44 -1.05
N ALA A 16 -20.06 -5.22 -1.56
CA ALA A 16 -18.94 -4.85 -0.71
C ALA A 16 -19.05 -3.44 -0.12
N THR A 17 -19.58 -2.47 -0.88
CA THR A 17 -19.90 -1.14 -0.35
C THR A 17 -20.96 -1.25 0.75
N ALA A 18 -22.03 -2.03 0.54
CA ALA A 18 -23.06 -2.26 1.55
C ALA A 18 -22.49 -2.94 2.80
N GLY A 19 -21.66 -3.98 2.65
CA GLY A 19 -20.97 -4.64 3.76
C GLY A 19 -20.07 -3.69 4.55
N GLY A 20 -19.31 -2.84 3.85
CA GLY A 20 -18.50 -1.78 4.47
C GLY A 20 -19.34 -0.76 5.26
N LEU A 21 -20.49 -0.34 4.72
CA LEU A 21 -21.42 0.56 5.40
C LEU A 21 -22.07 -0.09 6.63
N VAL A 22 -22.44 -1.38 6.56
CA VAL A 22 -22.93 -2.15 7.72
C VAL A 22 -21.87 -2.21 8.80
N ALA A 23 -20.61 -2.47 8.43
CA ALA A 23 -19.52 -2.49 9.39
C ALA A 23 -19.28 -1.10 10.02
N ALA A 24 -19.28 -0.02 9.22
CA ALA A 24 -19.16 1.35 9.74
C ALA A 24 -20.32 1.70 10.69
N THR A 25 -21.54 1.25 10.36
CA THR A 25 -22.72 1.43 11.23
C THR A 25 -22.57 0.66 12.54
N GLY A 26 -22.08 -0.58 12.49
CA GLY A 26 -21.74 -1.35 13.69
C GLY A 26 -20.74 -0.61 14.58
N ILE A 27 -19.70 -0.01 13.98
CA ILE A 27 -18.73 0.81 14.71
C ILE A 27 -19.39 2.07 15.32
N ALA A 28 -20.28 2.72 14.60
CA ALA A 28 -20.97 3.92 15.08
C ALA A 28 -21.92 3.65 16.27
N LEU A 29 -22.38 2.40 16.43
CA LEU A 29 -23.27 1.98 17.52
C LEU A 29 -22.53 1.68 18.84
N PHE A 30 -21.19 1.64 18.87
CA PHE A 30 -20.47 1.46 20.13
C PHE A 30 -20.69 2.66 21.07
N PRO A 31 -20.74 2.43 22.40
CA PRO A 31 -20.92 3.51 23.37
C PRO A 31 -19.60 4.26 23.61
N TRP A 32 -19.20 5.11 22.67
CA TRP A 32 -17.89 5.81 22.64
C TRP A 32 -17.65 6.83 23.76
N ARG A 33 -18.69 7.28 24.49
CA ARG A 33 -18.63 8.16 25.68
C ARG A 33 -17.49 9.22 25.64
N ASN A 34 -17.75 10.38 25.02
CA ASN A 34 -16.84 11.54 24.95
C ASN A 34 -15.52 11.32 24.17
N LEU A 35 -15.35 10.19 23.48
CA LEU A 35 -14.18 9.92 22.62
C LEU A 35 -14.49 10.23 21.15
N GLU A 36 -14.72 11.51 20.83
CA GLU A 36 -15.16 11.94 19.49
C GLU A 36 -14.11 11.67 18.41
N VAL A 37 -12.83 11.91 18.72
CA VAL A 37 -11.73 11.68 17.76
C VAL A 37 -11.56 10.19 17.51
N THR A 38 -11.58 9.39 18.58
CA THR A 38 -11.46 7.93 18.46
C THR A 38 -12.63 7.33 17.67
N HIS A 39 -13.86 7.80 17.93
CA HIS A 39 -15.05 7.39 17.18
C HIS A 39 -14.94 7.76 15.70
N GLY A 40 -14.61 9.02 15.41
CA GLY A 40 -14.45 9.52 14.04
C GLY A 40 -13.36 8.77 13.28
N LEU A 41 -12.26 8.42 13.93
CA LEU A 41 -11.18 7.62 13.35
C LEU A 41 -11.65 6.20 12.98
N ALA A 42 -12.33 5.51 13.89
CA ALA A 42 -12.78 4.14 13.66
C ALA A 42 -13.84 4.07 12.54
N VAL A 43 -14.86 4.95 12.60
CA VAL A 43 -15.90 5.01 11.57
C VAL A 43 -15.32 5.50 10.24
N GLY A 44 -14.47 6.53 10.29
CA GLY A 44 -13.82 7.11 9.11
C GLY A 44 -12.93 6.12 8.39
N ALA A 45 -12.17 5.29 9.12
CA ALA A 45 -11.33 4.25 8.52
C ALA A 45 -12.15 3.23 7.73
N VAL A 46 -13.26 2.73 8.31
CA VAL A 46 -14.14 1.78 7.62
C VAL A 46 -14.95 2.44 6.51
N GLY A 47 -15.46 3.66 6.71
CA GLY A 47 -16.13 4.42 5.65
C GLY A 47 -15.22 4.71 4.46
N ALA A 48 -13.96 5.08 4.71
CA ALA A 48 -12.97 5.32 3.67
C ALA A 48 -12.68 4.07 2.83
N SER A 49 -12.74 2.87 3.42
CA SER A 49 -12.56 1.62 2.68
C SER A 49 -13.60 1.42 1.57
N ALA A 50 -14.85 1.85 1.79
CA ALA A 50 -15.91 1.81 0.79
C ALA A 50 -15.62 2.78 -0.37
N LEU A 51 -15.09 3.97 -0.08
CA LEU A 51 -14.68 4.94 -1.10
C LEU A 51 -13.48 4.43 -1.92
N LEU A 52 -12.51 3.80 -1.27
CA LEU A 52 -11.32 3.24 -1.91
C LEU A 52 -11.67 2.13 -2.91
N LEU A 53 -12.77 1.40 -2.69
CA LEU A 53 -13.24 0.36 -3.60
C LEU A 53 -13.56 0.86 -5.02
N HIS A 54 -13.99 2.12 -5.13
CA HIS A 54 -14.32 2.72 -6.42
C HIS A 54 -13.08 3.17 -7.20
N ARG A 55 -11.91 3.20 -6.57
CA ARG A 55 -10.65 3.52 -7.24
C ARG A 55 -10.11 2.30 -7.99
N ARG A 56 -9.66 2.50 -9.23
CA ARG A 56 -9.06 1.43 -10.07
C ARG A 56 -7.63 1.06 -9.67
N HIS A 57 -7.04 1.76 -8.70
CA HIS A 57 -5.66 1.56 -8.29
C HIS A 57 -5.52 0.31 -7.40
N ILE A 58 -4.57 -0.60 -7.72
CA ILE A 58 -4.35 -1.84 -6.95
C ILE A 58 -4.09 -1.56 -5.48
N GLY A 59 -3.29 -0.54 -5.18
CA GLY A 59 -3.01 -0.13 -3.82
C GLY A 59 -4.27 0.31 -3.04
N ALA A 60 -5.24 0.97 -3.69
CA ALA A 60 -6.48 1.36 -3.03
C ALA A 60 -7.33 0.13 -2.70
N GLN A 61 -7.35 -0.87 -3.59
CA GLN A 61 -8.06 -2.12 -3.34
C GLN A 61 -7.39 -2.98 -2.26
N LEU A 62 -6.06 -2.98 -2.18
CA LEU A 62 -5.32 -3.63 -1.10
C LEU A 62 -5.58 -2.93 0.23
N ALA A 63 -5.56 -1.59 0.26
CA ALA A 63 -5.88 -0.80 1.45
C ALA A 63 -7.32 -1.03 1.94
N ALA A 64 -8.30 -1.05 1.04
CA ALA A 64 -9.69 -1.33 1.38
C ALA A 64 -9.85 -2.72 2.03
N ARG A 65 -9.23 -3.74 1.44
CA ARG A 65 -9.23 -5.11 2.01
C ARG A 65 -8.50 -5.18 3.35
N GLY A 66 -7.35 -4.52 3.46
CA GLY A 66 -6.59 -4.43 4.71
C GLY A 66 -7.43 -3.80 5.83
N LEU A 67 -8.16 -2.72 5.53
CA LEU A 67 -9.08 -2.07 6.47
C LEU A 67 -10.23 -2.98 6.89
N TRP A 68 -10.83 -3.75 5.97
CA TRP A 68 -11.87 -4.72 6.33
C TRP A 68 -11.34 -5.88 7.17
N ILE A 69 -10.16 -6.43 6.83
CA ILE A 69 -9.50 -7.48 7.62
C ILE A 69 -9.23 -6.95 9.03
N ALA A 70 -8.63 -5.76 9.14
CA ALA A 70 -8.35 -5.11 10.41
C ALA A 70 -9.61 -4.92 11.26
N SER A 71 -10.66 -4.38 10.65
CA SER A 71 -11.93 -4.12 11.34
C SER A 71 -12.64 -5.42 11.74
N GLY A 72 -12.55 -6.47 10.92
CA GLY A 72 -13.08 -7.80 11.24
C GLY A 72 -12.33 -8.44 12.42
N ILE A 73 -11.00 -8.32 12.46
CA ILE A 73 -10.18 -8.79 13.60
C ILE A 73 -10.57 -8.04 14.87
N LEU A 74 -10.63 -6.70 14.83
CA LEU A 74 -11.04 -5.89 15.98
C LEU A 74 -12.46 -6.22 16.45
N GLY A 75 -13.41 -6.35 15.51
CA GLY A 75 -14.77 -6.79 15.81
C GLY A 75 -14.81 -8.18 16.45
N THR A 76 -13.98 -9.11 15.99
CA THR A 76 -13.87 -10.47 16.55
C THR A 76 -13.32 -10.45 17.97
N LEU A 77 -12.22 -9.71 18.19
CA LEU A 77 -11.65 -9.54 19.53
C LEU A 77 -12.66 -8.91 20.48
N ASN A 78 -13.39 -7.89 20.06
CA ASN A 78 -14.40 -7.26 20.90
C ASN A 78 -15.63 -8.15 21.12
N LEU A 79 -16.00 -9.00 20.16
CA LEU A 79 -17.08 -9.97 20.36
C LEU A 79 -16.72 -11.02 21.42
N ILE A 80 -15.45 -11.44 21.48
CA ILE A 80 -14.97 -12.47 22.41
C ILE A 80 -14.66 -11.89 23.80
N LEU A 81 -13.99 -10.73 23.83
CA LEU A 81 -13.43 -10.14 25.06
C LEU A 81 -14.24 -8.96 25.59
N GLY A 82 -15.11 -8.38 24.77
CA GLY A 82 -15.84 -7.16 25.10
C GLY A 82 -17.12 -7.40 25.91
N PRO A 83 -17.75 -6.32 26.42
CA PRO A 83 -19.01 -6.40 27.13
C PRO A 83 -20.13 -6.98 26.26
N TRP A 84 -21.02 -7.78 26.86
CA TRP A 84 -22.17 -8.39 26.17
C TRP A 84 -23.08 -7.36 25.49
N SER A 85 -23.21 -6.16 26.05
CA SER A 85 -23.99 -5.06 25.48
C SER A 85 -23.46 -4.57 24.12
N GLN A 86 -22.23 -4.92 23.77
CA GLN A 86 -21.58 -4.54 22.53
C GLN A 86 -21.51 -5.68 21.50
N SER A 87 -21.98 -6.87 21.85
CA SER A 87 -21.92 -8.07 21.01
C SER A 87 -22.60 -7.88 19.66
N GLN A 88 -23.77 -7.24 19.63
CA GLN A 88 -24.51 -6.96 18.39
C GLN A 88 -23.73 -6.05 17.45
N ALA A 89 -23.15 -4.96 17.97
CA ALA A 89 -22.32 -4.04 17.19
C ALA A 89 -21.10 -4.77 16.61
N SER A 90 -20.39 -5.56 17.42
CA SER A 90 -19.27 -6.40 16.97
C SER A 90 -19.67 -7.39 15.88
N ALA A 91 -20.82 -8.07 16.04
CA ALA A 91 -21.33 -9.00 15.05
C ALA A 91 -21.65 -8.32 13.71
N MET A 92 -22.19 -7.09 13.74
CA MET A 92 -22.41 -6.29 12.53
C MET A 92 -21.10 -5.94 11.82
N VAL A 93 -20.05 -5.57 12.57
CA VAL A 93 -18.71 -5.31 12.01
C VAL A 93 -18.15 -6.55 11.32
N ILE A 94 -18.19 -7.71 11.99
CA ILE A 94 -17.68 -8.97 11.45
C ILE A 94 -18.48 -9.39 10.20
N ALA A 95 -19.81 -9.35 10.27
CA ALA A 95 -20.66 -9.72 9.15
C ALA A 95 -20.48 -8.79 7.95
N GLY A 96 -20.41 -7.47 8.18
CA GLY A 96 -20.24 -6.47 7.12
C GLY A 96 -18.87 -6.59 6.42
N THR A 97 -17.80 -6.67 7.20
CA THR A 97 -16.44 -6.85 6.67
C THR A 97 -16.27 -8.20 5.97
N GLY A 98 -16.83 -9.27 6.53
CA GLY A 98 -16.85 -10.61 5.94
C GLY A 98 -17.60 -10.65 4.60
N ALA A 99 -18.80 -10.06 4.54
CA ALA A 99 -19.57 -9.94 3.30
C ALA A 99 -18.80 -9.14 2.23
N ALA A 100 -18.13 -8.05 2.62
CA ALA A 100 -17.34 -7.24 1.70
C ALA A 100 -16.12 -7.99 1.14
N LEU A 101 -15.38 -8.69 2.00
CA LEU A 101 -14.24 -9.53 1.59
C LEU A 101 -14.68 -10.70 0.71
N PHE A 102 -15.79 -11.36 1.06
CA PHE A 102 -16.34 -12.48 0.31
C PHE A 102 -16.83 -12.05 -1.08
N ALA A 103 -17.59 -10.95 -1.17
CA ALA A 103 -18.12 -10.44 -2.43
C ALA A 103 -17.03 -10.03 -3.42
N LEU A 104 -15.94 -9.45 -2.93
CA LEU A 104 -14.83 -9.04 -3.80
C LEU A 104 -13.84 -10.16 -4.09
N GLY A 105 -13.70 -11.13 -3.18
CA GLY A 105 -12.74 -12.22 -3.28
C GLY A 105 -11.41 -11.75 -3.86
N ARG A 106 -11.01 -12.40 -4.97
CA ARG A 106 -9.76 -12.10 -5.70
C ARG A 106 -9.92 -11.03 -6.79
N SER A 107 -11.14 -10.57 -7.08
CA SER A 107 -11.44 -9.68 -8.20
C SER A 107 -10.69 -8.35 -8.09
N GLY A 108 -10.14 -7.86 -9.21
CA GLY A 108 -9.40 -6.59 -9.25
C GLY A 108 -7.94 -6.67 -8.77
N LEU A 109 -7.49 -7.80 -8.21
CA LEU A 109 -6.06 -8.06 -7.94
C LEU A 109 -5.31 -8.65 -9.14
N ASP A 110 -6.05 -9.23 -10.10
CA ASP A 110 -5.49 -9.92 -11.28
C ASP A 110 -5.22 -8.98 -12.48
N GLY A 111 -5.86 -7.81 -12.52
CA GLY A 111 -5.84 -6.95 -13.71
C GLY A 111 -4.67 -5.97 -13.82
N ALA A 112 -3.81 -5.87 -12.81
CA ALA A 112 -2.66 -4.98 -12.87
C ALA A 112 -1.58 -5.63 -13.74
N LYS A 113 -1.52 -5.24 -15.03
CA LYS A 113 -0.35 -5.48 -15.87
C LYS A 113 0.88 -5.12 -15.04
N GLU A 114 1.81 -6.06 -14.90
CA GLU A 114 3.01 -6.00 -14.05
C GLU A 114 3.89 -4.80 -14.45
N ARG A 115 3.52 -3.59 -14.01
CA ARG A 115 4.32 -2.39 -14.19
C ARG A 115 5.17 -2.23 -12.93
N GLY A 116 6.26 -2.99 -12.86
CA GLY A 116 7.23 -2.90 -11.79
C GLY A 116 8.02 -4.19 -11.58
N VAL A 117 9.20 -4.05 -10.99
CA VAL A 117 10.14 -5.15 -10.70
C VAL A 117 9.58 -6.12 -9.64
N PHE A 118 8.55 -5.71 -8.88
CA PHE A 118 7.84 -6.59 -7.96
C PHE A 118 6.60 -7.15 -8.66
N ALA A 119 6.63 -8.44 -9.03
CA ALA A 119 5.46 -9.18 -9.46
C ALA A 119 4.61 -9.50 -8.21
N PRO A 120 3.54 -8.73 -7.91
CA PRO A 120 2.79 -8.88 -6.68
C PRO A 120 2.03 -10.21 -6.65
N SER A 121 1.85 -10.83 -7.83
CA SER A 121 1.14 -12.08 -8.08
C SER A 121 1.60 -13.25 -7.22
N LYS A 122 2.92 -13.40 -7.02
CA LYS A 122 3.50 -14.50 -6.23
C LYS A 122 3.38 -14.31 -4.71
N TYR A 123 3.26 -13.05 -4.26
CA TYR A 123 3.28 -12.69 -2.83
C TYR A 123 1.96 -12.08 -2.35
N ARG A 124 0.84 -12.31 -3.06
CA ARG A 124 -0.44 -11.65 -2.73
C ARG A 124 -0.95 -11.98 -1.34
N ALA A 125 -0.93 -13.26 -0.97
CA ALA A 125 -1.37 -13.70 0.34
C ALA A 125 -0.52 -13.09 1.46
N PRO A 126 0.82 -13.24 1.46
CA PRO A 126 1.65 -12.63 2.50
C PRO A 126 1.56 -11.10 2.51
N LEU A 127 1.42 -10.45 1.34
CA LEU A 127 1.23 -9.01 1.25
C LEU A 127 -0.10 -8.54 1.86
N LEU A 128 -1.20 -9.25 1.58
CA LEU A 128 -2.51 -8.95 2.16
C LEU A 128 -2.53 -9.21 3.66
N VAL A 129 -1.91 -10.30 4.12
CA VAL A 129 -1.80 -10.61 5.55
C VAL A 129 -0.97 -9.55 6.25
N ALA A 130 0.22 -9.23 5.74
CA ALA A 130 1.08 -8.22 6.34
C ALA A 130 0.45 -6.82 6.31
N LEU A 131 -0.20 -6.43 5.21
CA LEU A 131 -0.90 -5.15 5.13
C LEU A 131 -2.12 -5.12 6.06
N GLY A 132 -2.89 -6.22 6.15
CA GLY A 132 -4.03 -6.35 7.04
C GLY A 132 -3.61 -6.24 8.50
N LEU A 133 -2.55 -6.96 8.91
CA LEU A 133 -1.98 -6.87 10.26
C LEU A 133 -1.39 -5.49 10.54
N ALA A 134 -0.62 -4.91 9.63
CA ALA A 134 -0.06 -3.58 9.81
C ALA A 134 -1.14 -2.50 9.99
N VAL A 135 -2.22 -2.58 9.21
CA VAL A 135 -3.37 -1.65 9.34
C VAL A 135 -4.16 -1.92 10.62
N ALA A 136 -4.34 -3.19 11.01
CA ALA A 136 -4.99 -3.56 12.26
C ALA A 136 -4.22 -3.03 13.47
N ASP A 137 -2.92 -3.25 13.49
CA ASP A 137 -2.02 -2.76 14.53
C ASP A 137 -1.99 -1.23 14.52
N ALA A 138 -1.92 -0.58 13.35
CA ALA A 138 -1.96 0.88 13.25
C ALA A 138 -3.24 1.48 13.83
N LEU A 139 -4.41 0.91 13.49
CA LEU A 139 -5.70 1.34 14.02
C LEU A 139 -5.80 1.06 15.52
N GLY A 140 -5.33 -0.09 15.97
CA GLY A 140 -5.31 -0.45 17.37
C GLY A 140 -4.43 0.48 18.21
N PHE A 141 -3.19 0.75 17.77
CA PHE A 141 -2.30 1.71 18.40
C PHE A 141 -2.84 3.14 18.33
N ALA A 142 -3.45 3.54 17.21
CA ALA A 142 -4.10 4.85 17.09
C ALA A 142 -5.24 4.98 18.08
N PHE A 143 -6.09 3.96 18.21
CA PHE A 143 -7.22 3.89 19.13
C PHE A 143 -6.76 3.99 20.60
N TYR A 144 -5.81 3.17 21.03
CA TYR A 144 -5.33 3.24 22.41
C TYR A 144 -4.56 4.54 22.68
N GLY A 145 -3.80 5.02 21.70
CA GLY A 145 -3.11 6.29 21.78
C GLY A 145 -4.06 7.48 21.87
N SER A 146 -5.15 7.49 21.10
CA SER A 146 -6.15 8.55 21.10
C SER A 146 -6.97 8.54 22.38
N ILE A 147 -7.32 7.37 22.93
CA ILE A 147 -7.97 7.30 24.24
C ILE A 147 -7.10 7.94 25.33
N LEU A 148 -5.80 7.61 25.39
CA LEU A 148 -4.90 8.19 26.38
C LEU A 148 -4.67 9.70 26.16
N LEU A 149 -4.67 10.14 24.91
CA LEU A 149 -4.57 11.55 24.56
C LEU A 149 -5.84 12.33 24.93
N GLU A 150 -7.03 11.83 24.57
CA GLU A 150 -8.32 12.49 24.83
C GLU A 150 -8.65 12.50 26.33
N SER A 151 -8.42 11.37 27.02
CA SER A 151 -8.77 11.27 28.42
C SER A 151 -7.79 12.02 29.33
N TRP A 152 -6.48 11.92 29.07
CA TRP A 152 -5.44 12.35 30.01
C TRP A 152 -4.48 13.40 29.42
N GLY A 153 -4.63 13.79 28.15
CA GLY A 153 -3.73 14.74 27.48
C GLY A 153 -2.34 14.18 27.18
N LEU A 154 -2.15 12.85 27.29
CA LEU A 154 -0.82 12.24 27.22
C LEU A 154 -0.49 11.75 25.81
N TRP A 155 0.58 12.32 25.24
CA TRP A 155 1.23 11.74 24.07
C TRP A 155 1.99 10.47 24.46
N THR A 156 1.74 9.38 23.74
CA THR A 156 2.30 8.05 24.04
C THR A 156 3.03 7.45 22.83
N SER A 157 3.91 6.48 23.11
CA SER A 157 4.59 5.68 22.07
C SER A 157 3.61 4.97 21.13
N ASN A 158 2.38 4.70 21.58
CA ASN A 158 1.32 4.10 20.76
C ASN A 158 1.04 4.97 19.51
N LEU A 159 0.92 6.29 19.64
CA LEU A 159 0.67 7.18 18.49
C LEU A 159 1.85 7.20 17.52
N ILE A 160 3.08 7.09 18.03
CA ILE A 160 4.29 7.01 17.20
C ILE A 160 4.29 5.70 16.40
N PHE A 161 3.99 4.56 17.04
CA PHE A 161 3.86 3.28 16.34
C PHE A 161 2.72 3.28 15.34
N ALA A 162 1.57 3.87 15.67
CA ALA A 162 0.46 4.04 14.74
C ALA A 162 0.88 4.82 13.48
N ALA A 163 1.57 5.95 13.65
CA ALA A 163 2.05 6.76 12.54
C ALA A 163 3.11 6.02 11.71
N ALA A 164 4.03 5.31 12.36
CA ALA A 164 5.07 4.52 11.69
C ALA A 164 4.47 3.36 10.86
N LEU A 165 3.52 2.61 11.44
CA LEU A 165 2.79 1.54 10.75
C LEU A 165 1.96 2.08 9.59
N ALA A 166 1.24 3.19 9.77
CA ALA A 166 0.47 3.83 8.71
C ALA A 166 1.37 4.30 7.55
N THR A 167 2.53 4.86 7.87
CA THR A 167 3.53 5.30 6.89
C THR A 167 4.13 4.11 6.13
N GLY A 168 4.47 3.04 6.84
CA GLY A 168 4.93 1.79 6.24
C GLY A 168 3.87 1.13 5.34
N ALA A 169 2.61 1.09 5.79
CA ALA A 169 1.48 0.58 5.03
C ALA A 169 1.23 1.42 3.77
N PHE A 170 1.35 2.75 3.84
CA PHE A 170 1.28 3.64 2.68
C PHE A 170 2.40 3.35 1.67
N GLY A 171 3.63 3.18 2.14
CA GLY A 171 4.77 2.78 1.29
C GLY A 171 4.54 1.42 0.63
N LEU A 172 3.99 0.46 1.36
CA LEU A 172 3.67 -0.88 0.86
C LEU A 172 2.53 -0.84 -0.19
N VAL A 173 1.49 -0.04 0.04
CA VAL A 173 0.40 0.23 -0.91
C VAL A 173 0.91 0.85 -2.21
N ARG A 174 1.97 1.67 -2.12
CA ARG A 174 2.70 2.26 -3.25
C ARG A 174 3.75 1.31 -3.86
N MET A 175 3.87 0.08 -3.35
CA MET A 175 4.85 -0.92 -3.76
C MET A 175 6.30 -0.42 -3.68
N ARG A 176 6.60 0.43 -2.69
CA ARG A 176 7.95 0.98 -2.45
C ARG A 176 8.70 0.12 -1.44
N THR A 177 9.97 -0.16 -1.73
CA THR A 177 10.87 -0.94 -0.85
C THR A 177 11.03 -0.33 0.54
N TRP A 178 11.06 1.01 0.63
CA TRP A 178 11.14 1.70 1.92
C TRP A 178 9.94 1.40 2.82
N GLY A 179 8.74 1.19 2.25
CA GLY A 179 7.53 0.88 3.04
C GLY A 179 7.62 -0.50 3.70
N LEU A 180 8.18 -1.47 2.97
CA LEU A 180 8.48 -2.80 3.48
C LEU A 180 9.51 -2.76 4.62
N LEU A 181 10.59 -2.00 4.45
CA LEU A 181 11.62 -1.83 5.47
C LEU A 181 11.06 -1.11 6.70
N ALA A 182 10.28 -0.04 6.51
CA ALA A 182 9.63 0.69 7.58
C ALA A 182 8.67 -0.21 8.40
N LEU A 183 7.85 -1.03 7.73
CA LEU A 183 6.98 -2.00 8.42
C LEU A 183 7.79 -3.04 9.19
N GLY A 184 8.81 -3.63 8.56
CA GLY A 184 9.68 -4.61 9.22
C GLY A 184 10.36 -4.04 10.46
N ALA A 185 10.95 -2.84 10.34
CA ALA A 185 11.56 -2.15 11.46
C ALA A 185 10.55 -1.83 12.57
N THR A 186 9.37 -1.33 12.20
CA THR A 186 8.33 -0.95 13.18
C THR A 186 7.81 -2.16 13.95
N HIS A 187 7.49 -3.29 13.30
CA HIS A 187 7.07 -4.51 13.99
C HIS A 187 8.18 -5.08 14.89
N ALA A 188 9.45 -5.04 14.45
CA ALA A 188 10.57 -5.42 15.30
C ALA A 188 10.66 -4.52 16.54
N SER A 189 10.50 -3.21 16.37
CA SER A 189 10.46 -2.25 17.49
C SER A 189 9.28 -2.47 18.43
N ILE A 190 8.10 -2.85 17.93
CA ILE A 190 6.93 -3.18 18.76
C ILE A 190 7.21 -4.40 19.64
N ILE A 191 7.83 -5.45 19.08
CA ILE A 191 8.22 -6.64 19.85
C ILE A 191 9.19 -6.26 20.97
N VAL A 192 10.25 -5.51 20.65
CA VAL A 192 11.24 -5.06 21.65
C VAL A 192 10.58 -4.17 22.71
N ALA A 193 9.74 -3.23 22.30
CA ALA A 193 9.01 -2.35 23.22
C ALA A 193 8.06 -3.13 24.15
N GLY A 194 7.41 -4.17 23.64
CA GLY A 194 6.59 -5.08 24.45
C GLY A 194 7.41 -5.87 25.47
N LEU A 195 8.57 -6.41 25.06
CA LEU A 195 9.45 -7.18 25.94
C LEU A 195 10.04 -6.34 27.09
N VAL A 196 10.35 -5.07 26.83
CA VAL A 196 10.91 -4.13 27.82
C VAL A 196 9.80 -3.44 28.64
N GLY A 197 8.52 -3.69 28.34
CA GLY A 197 7.39 -3.04 29.03
C GLY A 197 7.25 -1.55 28.71
N ALA A 198 7.79 -1.10 27.57
CA ALA A 198 7.70 0.30 27.12
C ALA A 198 6.34 0.64 26.49
N LEU A 199 5.53 -0.38 26.15
CA LEU A 199 4.15 -0.18 25.71
C LEU A 199 3.27 0.11 26.93
N ARG A 200 2.69 1.31 27.00
CA ARG A 200 1.72 1.68 28.05
C ARG A 200 0.34 1.07 27.76
N LEU A 201 0.27 -0.25 27.70
CA LEU A 201 -0.92 -1.04 27.39
C LEU A 201 -1.13 -2.12 28.46
N PRO A 202 -2.35 -2.61 28.68
CA PRO A 202 -2.58 -3.80 29.50
C PRO A 202 -1.77 -5.00 28.99
N LEU A 203 -1.27 -5.86 29.88
CA LEU A 203 -0.40 -6.99 29.52
C LEU A 203 -0.99 -7.88 28.41
N VAL A 204 -2.29 -8.18 28.49
CA VAL A 204 -3.00 -8.97 27.47
C VAL A 204 -2.96 -8.30 26.09
N VAL A 205 -3.08 -6.96 26.06
CA VAL A 205 -3.03 -6.20 24.81
C VAL A 205 -1.59 -6.15 24.27
N GLN A 206 -0.60 -6.03 25.15
CA GLN A 206 0.81 -6.09 24.76
C GLN A 206 1.17 -7.45 24.13
N THR A 207 0.72 -8.56 24.72
CA THR A 207 1.00 -9.91 24.18
C THR A 207 0.34 -10.10 22.83
N VAL A 208 -0.89 -9.63 22.64
CA VAL A 208 -1.58 -9.68 21.34
C VAL A 208 -0.81 -8.89 20.26
N TYR A 209 -0.36 -7.66 20.54
CA TYR A 209 0.44 -6.89 19.57
C TYR A 209 1.82 -7.47 19.32
N GLY A 210 2.46 -8.04 20.34
CA GLY A 210 3.74 -8.75 20.19
C GLY A 210 3.61 -9.96 19.26
N LEU A 211 2.57 -10.79 19.46
CA LEU A 211 2.26 -11.92 18.59
C LEU A 211 1.87 -11.47 17.18
N SER A 212 1.01 -10.46 17.06
CA SER A 212 0.61 -9.85 15.77
C SER A 212 1.84 -9.39 14.99
N SER A 213 2.77 -8.68 15.65
CA SER A 213 4.02 -8.21 15.05
C SER A 213 4.94 -9.35 14.64
N ALA A 214 5.03 -10.43 15.41
CA ALA A 214 5.80 -11.61 15.03
C ALA A 214 5.23 -12.29 13.77
N VAL A 215 3.90 -12.46 13.70
CA VAL A 215 3.22 -13.01 12.52
C VAL A 215 3.40 -12.09 11.31
N ALA A 216 3.33 -10.77 11.49
CA ALA A 216 3.58 -9.80 10.43
C ALA A 216 5.02 -9.91 9.89
N LEU A 217 6.02 -10.05 10.77
CA LEU A 217 7.42 -10.27 10.34
C LEU A 217 7.60 -11.57 9.57
N VAL A 218 6.96 -12.66 10.00
CA VAL A 218 6.96 -13.93 9.25
C VAL A 218 6.33 -13.75 7.87
N ALA A 219 5.19 -13.05 7.78
CA ALA A 219 4.53 -12.76 6.51
C ALA A 219 5.38 -11.84 5.60
N LEU A 220 6.13 -10.90 6.17
CA LEU A 220 7.02 -9.99 5.43
C LEU A 220 8.36 -10.63 5.05
N SER A 221 8.78 -11.71 5.73
CA SER A 221 10.08 -12.35 5.52
C SER A 221 10.44 -12.68 4.06
N PRO A 222 9.56 -13.27 3.21
CA PRO A 222 9.92 -13.53 1.82
C PRO A 222 10.15 -12.25 1.01
N LEU A 223 9.39 -11.19 1.32
CA LEU A 223 9.52 -9.89 0.67
C LEU A 223 10.82 -9.19 1.10
N LEU A 224 11.14 -9.25 2.39
CA LEU A 224 12.37 -8.69 2.96
C LEU A 224 13.60 -9.41 2.41
N ALA A 225 13.57 -10.74 2.29
CA ALA A 225 14.64 -11.52 1.70
C ALA A 225 14.89 -11.13 0.22
N LEU A 226 13.82 -10.92 -0.55
CA LEU A 226 13.94 -10.43 -1.93
C LEU A 226 14.52 -9.00 -2.01
N ALA A 227 14.05 -8.11 -1.14
CA ALA A 227 14.55 -6.74 -1.09
C ALA A 227 16.05 -6.72 -0.71
N GLY A 228 16.45 -7.53 0.27
CA GLY A 228 17.84 -7.68 0.69
C GLY A 228 18.73 -8.26 -0.42
N LYS A 229 18.30 -9.33 -1.09
CA LYS A 229 19.02 -9.89 -2.25
C LYS A 229 19.25 -8.84 -3.33
N ARG A 230 18.27 -7.97 -3.60
CA ARG A 230 18.40 -6.89 -4.58
C ARG A 230 19.37 -5.80 -4.15
N LEU A 231 19.31 -5.38 -2.89
CA LEU A 231 20.25 -4.38 -2.36
C LEU A 231 21.70 -4.89 -2.44
N LEU A 232 21.91 -6.18 -2.18
CA LEU A 232 23.23 -6.81 -2.28
C LEU A 232 23.67 -7.09 -3.73
N SER A 233 22.73 -7.43 -4.62
CA SER A 233 23.02 -7.68 -6.04
C SER A 233 23.10 -6.42 -6.88
N SER A 234 22.78 -5.27 -6.29
CA SER A 234 23.12 -3.97 -6.86
C SER A 234 24.62 -3.84 -6.66
N GLU A 235 25.41 -4.60 -7.43
CA GLU A 235 26.78 -4.14 -7.71
C GLU A 235 26.62 -2.68 -8.10
N PRO A 236 27.47 -1.78 -7.56
CA PRO A 236 27.49 -0.42 -8.06
C PRO A 236 27.68 -0.62 -9.56
N GLU A 237 26.62 -0.38 -10.33
CA GLU A 237 26.68 -0.27 -11.77
C GLU A 237 27.70 0.83 -11.89
N THR A 238 28.96 0.38 -12.06
CA THR A 238 30.15 1.21 -12.09
C THR A 238 29.76 2.06 -13.23
N THR A 239 29.24 3.23 -12.87
CA THR A 239 28.70 4.17 -13.81
C THR A 239 29.99 4.47 -14.48
N GLY A 240 30.18 3.81 -15.62
CA GLY A 240 31.01 4.29 -16.64
C GLY A 240 30.36 5.63 -16.96
N TYR A 241 30.70 6.64 -16.17
CA TYR A 241 31.72 7.57 -16.59
C TYR A 241 32.78 6.82 -17.43
N ARG A 242 32.36 6.28 -18.60
CA ARG A 242 32.81 6.80 -19.86
C ARG A 242 32.77 8.30 -19.63
N ILE A 243 33.87 8.80 -19.07
CA ILE A 243 34.59 9.88 -19.72
C ILE A 243 34.39 9.50 -21.18
N ALA A 244 33.42 10.15 -21.83
CA ALA A 244 33.45 10.23 -23.26
C ALA A 244 34.79 10.92 -23.46
N VAL A 245 35.86 10.12 -23.61
CA VAL A 245 37.11 10.59 -24.15
C VAL A 245 36.62 11.10 -25.48
N PRO A 246 36.49 12.42 -25.66
CA PRO A 246 35.97 12.91 -26.90
C PRO A 246 36.92 12.33 -27.95
N GLN A 247 36.38 11.51 -28.87
CA GLN A 247 37.14 10.98 -30.00
C GLN A 247 37.60 12.10 -30.97
N SER A 248 37.56 13.36 -30.54
CA SER A 248 38.15 14.51 -31.18
C SER A 248 39.67 14.56 -30.92
N ALA A 249 40.40 13.56 -31.38
CA ALA A 249 41.85 13.66 -31.60
C ALA A 249 42.40 12.65 -32.62
N THR A 250 41.54 11.88 -33.31
CA THR A 250 41.98 11.19 -34.53
C THR A 250 41.85 12.12 -35.71
N ALA A 251 43.00 12.70 -36.06
CA ALA A 251 43.39 13.20 -37.37
C ALA A 251 42.43 14.20 -38.04
N ALA A 252 42.80 15.48 -37.96
CA ALA A 252 42.55 16.37 -39.08
C ALA A 252 43.17 15.74 -40.35
N PRO A 253 42.42 15.51 -41.43
CA PRO A 253 43.03 15.25 -42.72
C PRO A 253 43.75 16.55 -43.14
N VAL A 254 45.08 16.47 -43.24
CA VAL A 254 45.94 17.58 -43.69
C VAL A 254 45.80 17.85 -45.20
N ASP A 255 44.99 17.08 -45.94
CA ASP A 255 44.97 17.10 -47.41
C ASP A 255 43.62 17.45 -48.06
N ALA A 256 42.70 18.15 -47.38
CA ALA A 256 41.37 18.47 -47.92
C ALA A 256 41.25 19.87 -48.58
N ASP A 257 42.33 20.39 -49.18
CA ASP A 257 42.36 21.73 -49.78
C ASP A 257 42.59 21.74 -51.31
N LEU A 258 42.25 20.66 -52.03
CA LEU A 258 42.45 20.61 -53.49
C LEU A 258 41.23 20.35 -54.38
N ASP A 259 40.04 20.02 -53.86
CA ASP A 259 38.90 19.65 -54.74
C ASP A 259 37.62 20.51 -54.58
N ALA A 260 37.67 21.63 -53.85
CA ALA A 260 36.49 22.45 -53.56
C ALA A 260 36.09 23.48 -54.65
N GLU A 261 36.48 23.28 -55.91
CA GLU A 261 36.08 24.16 -57.02
C GLU A 261 35.13 23.52 -58.05
N ALA A 262 34.75 22.23 -57.91
CA ALA A 262 34.02 21.53 -58.99
C ALA A 262 32.51 21.29 -58.78
N ASP A 263 31.94 21.47 -57.59
CA ASP A 263 30.57 20.97 -57.30
C ASP A 263 29.51 22.03 -56.97
N VAL A 264 29.78 23.31 -57.24
CA VAL A 264 28.79 24.40 -57.04
C VAL A 264 27.67 24.40 -58.11
N ASP A 265 27.81 23.65 -59.21
CA ASP A 265 26.85 23.67 -60.32
C ASP A 265 25.72 22.60 -60.24
N ALA A 266 25.70 21.70 -59.25
CA ALA A 266 24.71 20.61 -59.21
C ALA A 266 23.47 20.87 -58.32
N ALA A 267 23.39 21.99 -57.59
CA ALA A 267 22.34 22.23 -56.59
C ALA A 267 21.05 22.90 -57.13
N ALA A 268 20.83 22.94 -58.45
CA ALA A 268 19.71 23.67 -59.06
C ALA A 268 18.46 22.82 -59.44
N ALA A 269 18.38 21.53 -59.08
CA ALA A 269 17.33 20.65 -59.63
C ALA A 269 16.64 19.70 -58.63
N ALA A 270 16.19 20.19 -57.47
CA ALA A 270 15.30 19.40 -56.59
C ALA A 270 14.02 20.18 -56.26
N GLU A 271 12.95 19.90 -57.03
CA GLU A 271 11.60 20.38 -56.76
C GLU A 271 11.03 19.80 -55.44
N PRO A 272 10.28 20.59 -54.66
CA PRO A 272 9.63 20.12 -53.43
C PRO A 272 8.38 19.27 -53.73
N VAL A 273 8.42 18.00 -53.33
CA VAL A 273 7.26 17.08 -53.36
C VAL A 273 6.24 17.46 -52.26
N PRO A 274 4.96 17.74 -52.58
CA PRO A 274 3.97 18.13 -51.59
C PRO A 274 3.47 16.95 -50.73
N PRO A 275 3.03 17.21 -49.48
CA PRO A 275 2.69 16.17 -48.51
C PRO A 275 1.36 15.45 -48.84
N ARG A 276 1.41 14.11 -48.85
CA ARG A 276 0.24 13.23 -48.93
C ARG A 276 -0.65 13.39 -47.69
N ARG A 277 -1.88 13.87 -47.89
CA ARG A 277 -2.96 13.82 -46.89
C ARG A 277 -3.44 12.38 -46.73
N TYR A 278 -3.26 11.79 -45.54
CA TYR A 278 -3.95 10.55 -45.17
C TYR A 278 -5.38 10.87 -44.73
N ARG A 279 -6.35 10.24 -45.39
CA ARG A 279 -7.79 10.34 -45.12
C ARG A 279 -8.16 9.30 -44.06
N VAL A 280 -8.80 9.76 -42.99
CA VAL A 280 -9.38 8.92 -41.94
C VAL A 280 -10.68 8.31 -42.47
N GLY A 281 -10.88 7.02 -42.20
CA GLY A 281 -12.16 6.29 -42.31
C GLY A 281 -12.36 5.48 -41.05
#